data_AF-A0A9E0GRG0-F1
#
_entry.id   AF-A0A9E0GRG0-F1
#
_cell.length_a   1.000
_cell.length_b   1.000
_cell.length_c   1.000
_cell.angle_alpha   90.00
_cell.angle_beta   90.00
_cell.angle_gamma   90.00
#
_symmetry.space_group_name_H-M   'P 1'
#
loop_
_entity.id
_entity.type
_entity.pdbx_description
1 polymer ?
#
loop_
_entity_poly.entity_id
_entity_poly.type
_entity_poly.pdbx_seq_one_letter_code
_entity_poly.pdbx_strand_id
1 'polypeptide(L)'
;MQKRIIWVALMLLITAGAISYLLLDSSALVNKRDERDKRILSVSQPGELLENGIIMACGTPECTTVVVAESAQKQEETKEKDEIYSMFHVDEHGNLLLNENTRLNVEKLYALNTPEELDEKFQKLSEVLPDTAHRQVVHLVDYFDKYMRDSKQIYPPDEEVETVEEAIAQIKGLHDLRVMHFGADVAKAFFAEEEKLTQQLLHLMSLEKDKNLSMAEKAHRAQQLLQSNEELAAIYNPNRK
;
A
#
# COMPACT_ATOMS: atom_id res chain seq x y z
N MET A 1 23.93 8.48 13.67
CA MET A 1 22.45 8.59 13.51
C MET A 1 22.01 8.75 12.06
N GLN A 2 22.62 9.61 11.23
CA GLN A 2 22.23 9.81 9.81
C GLN A 2 22.07 8.52 8.98
N LYS A 3 22.90 7.48 9.19
CA LYS A 3 22.85 6.23 8.39
C LYS A 3 21.49 5.51 8.41
N ARG A 4 20.77 5.51 9.54
CA ARG A 4 19.43 4.89 9.65
C ARG A 4 18.33 5.64 8.88
N ILE A 5 18.56 6.91 8.53
CA ILE A 5 17.56 7.76 7.84
C ILE A 5 17.52 7.43 6.34
N ILE A 6 18.63 7.00 5.75
CA ILE A 6 18.73 6.73 4.31
C ILE A 6 17.98 5.43 3.95
N TRP A 7 18.12 4.37 4.75
CA TRP A 7 17.39 3.11 4.53
C TRP A 7 15.88 3.29 4.75
N VAL A 8 15.49 4.07 5.77
CA VAL A 8 14.10 4.48 5.98
C VAL A 8 13.59 5.34 4.82
N ALA A 9 14.43 6.18 4.20
CA ALA A 9 14.05 6.94 3.00
C ALA A 9 13.94 6.08 1.74
N LEU A 10 14.73 5.01 1.59
CA LEU A 10 14.61 4.08 0.46
C LEU A 10 13.35 3.22 0.59
N MET A 11 13.10 2.66 1.78
CA MET A 11 11.84 1.99 2.10
C MET A 11 10.64 2.94 2.05
N LEU A 12 10.78 4.21 2.45
CA LEU A 12 9.76 5.23 2.22
C LEU A 12 9.64 5.65 0.76
N LEU A 13 10.61 5.44 -0.12
CA LEU A 13 10.40 5.69 -1.55
C LEU A 13 9.69 4.53 -2.24
N ILE A 14 9.91 3.31 -1.76
CA ILE A 14 9.15 2.11 -2.18
C ILE A 14 7.70 2.19 -1.63
N THR A 15 7.52 2.54 -0.36
CA THR A 15 6.18 2.64 0.27
C THR A 15 5.46 3.98 0.06
N ALA A 16 6.15 5.12 -0.05
CA ALA A 16 5.51 6.39 -0.44
C ALA A 16 5.41 6.58 -1.97
N GLY A 17 6.04 5.70 -2.76
CA GLY A 17 5.56 5.38 -4.11
C GLY A 17 4.11 4.91 -4.06
N ALA A 18 3.78 3.98 -3.15
CA ALA A 18 2.41 3.58 -2.89
C ALA A 18 1.56 4.70 -2.23
N ILE A 19 2.06 5.49 -1.27
CA ILE A 19 1.28 6.60 -0.68
C ILE A 19 0.95 7.69 -1.71
N SER A 20 1.85 7.98 -2.66
CA SER A 20 1.58 8.93 -3.75
C SER A 20 0.60 8.37 -4.79
N TYR A 21 0.60 7.05 -5.02
CA TYR A 21 -0.42 6.37 -5.84
C TYR A 21 -1.77 6.25 -5.12
N LEU A 22 -1.79 6.06 -3.80
CA LEU A 22 -3.01 5.99 -2.98
C LEU A 22 -3.68 7.36 -2.76
N LEU A 23 -2.95 8.46 -2.98
CA LEU A 23 -3.52 9.81 -3.08
C LEU A 23 -3.96 10.20 -4.50
N LEU A 24 -3.65 9.38 -5.52
CA LEU A 24 -4.19 9.58 -6.85
C LEU A 24 -5.57 8.95 -6.94
N ASP A 25 -6.56 9.69 -6.43
CA ASP A 25 -7.98 9.37 -6.40
C ASP A 25 -8.48 8.58 -7.62
N SER A 26 -8.57 7.25 -7.45
CA SER A 26 -9.00 6.31 -8.48
C SER A 26 -10.44 6.57 -8.95
N SER A 27 -11.25 7.31 -8.17
CA SER A 27 -12.61 7.70 -8.57
C SER A 27 -12.60 8.77 -9.66
N ALA A 28 -11.56 9.63 -9.71
CA ALA A 28 -11.48 10.76 -10.63
C ALA A 28 -11.27 10.36 -12.10
N LEU A 29 -10.77 9.15 -12.39
CA LEU A 29 -10.60 8.63 -13.76
C LEU A 29 -11.78 7.79 -14.26
N VAL A 30 -12.54 7.18 -13.36
CA VAL A 30 -13.79 6.47 -13.71
C VAL A 30 -14.93 7.46 -13.97
N ASN A 31 -15.09 8.46 -13.10
CA ASN A 31 -16.23 9.39 -13.16
C ASN A 31 -16.18 10.38 -14.35
N LYS A 32 -14.97 10.73 -14.82
CA LYS A 32 -14.76 11.68 -15.95
C LYS A 32 -15.23 11.20 -17.33
N ARG A 33 -15.68 9.94 -17.47
CA ARG A 33 -16.39 9.48 -18.68
C ARG A 33 -17.91 9.66 -18.61
N ASP A 34 -18.51 9.62 -17.42
CA ASP A 34 -19.97 9.62 -17.23
C ASP A 34 -20.55 11.03 -17.01
N GLU A 35 -19.74 11.96 -16.47
CA GLU A 35 -20.19 13.35 -16.23
C GLU A 35 -20.41 14.20 -17.49
N ARG A 36 -19.93 13.78 -18.68
CA ARG A 36 -20.02 14.63 -19.89
C ARG A 36 -21.42 14.78 -20.49
N ASP A 37 -22.36 13.92 -20.11
CA ASP A 37 -23.75 13.97 -20.62
C ASP A 37 -24.77 14.56 -19.61
N LYS A 38 -24.36 14.93 -18.39
CA LYS A 38 -25.28 15.41 -17.34
C LYS A 38 -24.71 16.51 -16.44
N ARG A 39 -24.84 17.77 -16.86
CA ARG A 39 -25.57 18.83 -16.10
C ARG A 39 -25.55 20.18 -16.80
N ILE A 40 -26.76 20.65 -17.13
CA ILE A 40 -27.08 22.05 -17.42
C ILE A 40 -27.68 22.66 -16.14
N LEU A 41 -27.20 23.85 -15.74
CA LEU A 41 -27.77 24.82 -14.77
C LEU A 41 -27.95 24.44 -13.28
N SER A 42 -27.32 25.20 -12.36
CA SER A 42 -28.00 25.92 -11.25
C SER A 42 -27.08 26.83 -10.39
N VAL A 43 -27.64 27.91 -9.82
CA VAL A 43 -27.02 29.03 -9.05
C VAL A 43 -27.97 29.37 -7.87
N SER A 44 -27.61 29.86 -6.67
CA SER A 44 -26.49 30.71 -6.20
C SER A 44 -26.09 30.51 -4.72
N GLN A 45 -24.94 31.11 -4.34
CA GLN A 45 -24.54 31.79 -3.08
C GLN A 45 -24.79 31.21 -1.65
N PRO A 46 -23.89 31.53 -0.68
CA PRO A 46 -23.99 31.18 0.75
C PRO A 46 -24.44 32.35 1.68
N GLY A 47 -24.73 32.03 2.95
CA GLY A 47 -24.97 33.00 4.05
C GLY A 47 -24.79 32.34 5.43
N GLU A 48 -24.48 33.14 6.47
CA GLU A 48 -23.87 32.68 7.74
C GLU A 48 -24.65 33.08 9.02
N LEU A 49 -24.40 32.34 10.12
CA LEU A 49 -24.51 32.70 11.55
C LEU A 49 -25.86 32.75 12.32
N LEU A 50 -25.95 31.80 13.28
CA LEU A 50 -26.39 31.89 14.69
C LEU A 50 -27.85 32.20 15.09
N GLU A 51 -28.44 31.21 15.79
CA GLU A 51 -29.58 31.38 16.69
C GLU A 51 -29.25 30.78 18.08
N ASN A 52 -28.81 31.64 19.01
CA ASN A 52 -28.89 31.47 20.46
C ASN A 52 -28.51 32.82 21.10
N GLY A 53 -29.48 33.73 21.10
CA GLY A 53 -29.25 35.17 21.20
C GLY A 53 -28.92 35.70 22.60
N ILE A 54 -27.73 36.31 22.67
CA ILE A 54 -27.38 37.57 23.37
C ILE A 54 -26.38 37.44 24.53
N ILE A 55 -25.45 38.39 24.48
CA ILE A 55 -24.21 38.54 25.24
C ILE A 55 -24.42 39.61 26.32
N MET A 56 -23.83 39.46 27.52
CA MET A 56 -23.15 40.60 28.17
C MET A 56 -22.18 40.17 29.28
N ALA A 57 -21.19 41.04 29.53
CA ALA A 57 -20.10 40.84 30.47
C ALA A 57 -20.39 41.44 31.85
N CYS A 58 -19.77 40.86 32.88
CA CYS A 58 -19.50 41.55 34.14
C CYS A 58 -18.21 40.97 34.76
N GLY A 59 -17.51 41.75 35.59
CA GLY A 59 -16.18 41.40 36.11
C GLY A 59 -16.13 41.14 37.62
N THR A 60 -14.99 40.62 38.08
CA THR A 60 -14.67 40.20 39.47
C THR A 60 -15.37 38.90 39.93
N PRO A 61 -14.76 38.16 40.88
CA PRO A 61 -14.87 36.69 40.94
C PRO A 61 -16.03 36.19 41.82
N GLU A 62 -16.13 34.86 41.89
CA GLU A 62 -17.13 34.06 42.63
C GLU A 62 -18.47 33.84 41.89
N CYS A 63 -18.50 32.77 41.09
CA CYS A 63 -19.66 31.88 41.06
C CYS A 63 -19.15 30.43 41.08
N THR A 64 -19.61 29.67 42.08
CA THR A 64 -18.91 28.47 42.60
C THR A 64 -19.31 27.18 41.87
N THR A 65 -18.31 26.33 41.66
CA THR A 65 -18.32 24.90 41.25
C THR A 65 -19.64 24.28 40.76
N VAL A 66 -19.67 23.86 39.50
CA VAL A 66 -20.51 22.71 39.08
C VAL A 66 -19.69 21.43 39.25
N VAL A 67 -20.32 20.43 39.88
CA VAL A 67 -19.75 19.15 40.27
C VAL A 67 -19.13 18.40 39.08
N VAL A 68 -17.88 17.96 39.21
CA VAL A 68 -17.30 16.94 38.32
C VAL A 68 -17.94 15.60 38.66
N ALA A 69 -18.99 15.24 37.92
CA ALA A 69 -19.56 13.90 37.96
C ALA A 69 -18.72 12.98 37.06
N GLU A 70 -17.78 12.27 37.68
CA GLU A 70 -17.00 11.22 37.06
C GLU A 70 -17.91 10.00 36.77
N SER A 71 -18.26 9.76 35.50
CA SER A 71 -18.63 8.43 34.95
C SER A 71 -19.07 8.52 33.48
N ALA A 72 -18.13 8.34 32.57
CA ALA A 72 -18.42 7.96 31.18
C ALA A 72 -17.20 7.29 30.52
N GLN A 73 -16.83 6.10 30.98
CA GLN A 73 -16.21 5.13 30.07
C GLN A 73 -17.27 4.77 29.02
N LYS A 74 -17.33 5.55 27.94
CA LYS A 74 -18.27 5.33 26.85
C LYS A 74 -17.51 4.78 25.65
N GLN A 75 -17.60 3.46 25.53
CA GLN A 75 -17.39 2.65 24.33
C GLN A 75 -17.18 3.47 23.05
N GLU A 76 -15.95 3.42 22.54
CA GLU A 76 -15.62 3.83 21.17
C GLU A 76 -15.56 2.60 20.24
N GLU A 77 -16.39 1.58 20.52
CA GLU A 77 -16.71 0.49 19.57
C GLU A 77 -17.62 1.01 18.44
N THR A 78 -17.13 2.01 17.70
CA THR A 78 -17.81 2.56 16.55
C THR A 78 -17.54 1.69 15.34
N LYS A 79 -18.20 0.52 15.29
CA LYS A 79 -18.33 -0.40 14.15
C LYS A 79 -17.44 -0.08 12.94
N GLU A 80 -16.16 -0.40 13.06
CA GLU A 80 -15.38 -0.70 11.87
C GLU A 80 -16.05 -1.91 11.23
N LYS A 81 -16.50 -1.76 9.98
CA LYS A 81 -17.16 -2.83 9.23
C LYS A 81 -16.08 -3.85 8.88
N ASP A 82 -15.86 -4.84 9.76
CA ASP A 82 -14.68 -5.72 9.82
C ASP A 82 -14.19 -6.07 8.41
N GLU A 83 -13.10 -5.42 8.02
CA GLU A 83 -12.62 -5.31 6.63
C GLU A 83 -12.39 -6.69 6.01
N ILE A 84 -12.10 -7.68 6.87
CA ILE A 84 -11.88 -9.09 6.57
C ILE A 84 -12.92 -9.67 5.60
N TYR A 85 -14.20 -9.32 5.78
CA TYR A 85 -15.30 -9.82 4.95
C TYR A 85 -15.29 -9.30 3.49
N SER A 86 -14.41 -8.36 3.17
CA SER A 86 -14.26 -7.74 1.84
C SER A 86 -12.83 -7.80 1.27
N MET A 87 -11.87 -8.39 1.99
CA MET A 87 -10.47 -8.46 1.54
C MET A 87 -10.30 -9.32 0.28
N PHE A 88 -11.06 -10.41 0.16
CA PHE A 88 -10.84 -11.42 -0.89
C PHE A 88 -12.04 -11.53 -1.83
N HIS A 89 -11.73 -11.67 -3.12
CA HIS A 89 -12.69 -11.78 -4.20
C HIS A 89 -12.53 -13.13 -4.89
N VAL A 90 -13.60 -13.66 -5.48
CA VAL A 90 -13.59 -14.95 -6.17
C VAL A 90 -13.97 -14.82 -7.64
N ASP A 91 -13.51 -15.77 -8.46
CA ASP A 91 -13.91 -15.93 -9.86
C ASP A 91 -15.26 -16.66 -9.99
N GLU A 92 -15.73 -16.80 -11.24
CA GLU A 92 -16.98 -17.50 -11.58
C GLU A 92 -16.99 -19.00 -11.18
N HIS A 93 -15.82 -19.57 -10.88
CA HIS A 93 -15.65 -20.97 -10.47
C HIS A 93 -15.49 -21.13 -8.95
N GLY A 94 -15.51 -20.04 -8.18
CA GLY A 94 -15.30 -20.05 -6.73
C GLY A 94 -13.84 -20.21 -6.29
N ASN A 95 -12.88 -19.95 -7.18
CA ASN A 95 -11.47 -19.80 -6.84
C ASN A 95 -11.17 -18.38 -6.40
N LEU A 96 -10.15 -18.21 -5.56
CA LEU A 96 -9.61 -16.91 -5.20
C LEU A 96 -9.07 -16.16 -6.43
N LEU A 97 -9.48 -14.91 -6.62
CA LEU A 97 -8.97 -14.02 -7.65
C LEU A 97 -7.51 -13.65 -7.32
N LEU A 98 -6.55 -14.10 -8.13
CA LEU A 98 -5.13 -13.86 -7.90
C LEU A 98 -4.67 -12.57 -8.59
N ASN A 99 -4.24 -11.59 -7.81
CA ASN A 99 -3.68 -10.31 -8.25
C ASN A 99 -2.87 -9.65 -7.12
N GLU A 100 -2.29 -8.47 -7.38
CA GLU A 100 -1.56 -7.69 -6.39
C GLU A 100 -2.39 -7.33 -5.14
N ASN A 101 -3.68 -7.02 -5.27
CA ASN A 101 -4.53 -6.72 -4.11
C ASN A 101 -4.68 -7.96 -3.19
N THR A 102 -4.80 -9.15 -3.77
CA THR A 102 -4.79 -10.41 -3.02
C THR A 102 -3.44 -10.65 -2.34
N ARG A 103 -2.31 -10.32 -2.98
CA ARG A 103 -0.98 -10.32 -2.34
C ARG A 103 -0.94 -9.38 -1.14
N LEU A 104 -1.37 -8.12 -1.31
CA LEU A 104 -1.39 -7.10 -0.27
C LEU A 104 -2.27 -7.50 0.93
N ASN A 105 -3.39 -8.16 0.69
CA ASN A 105 -4.28 -8.64 1.76
C ASN A 105 -3.72 -9.88 2.49
N VAL A 106 -2.99 -10.76 1.79
CA VAL A 106 -2.21 -11.85 2.43
C VAL A 106 -1.07 -11.27 3.28
N GLU A 107 -0.35 -10.27 2.77
CA GLU A 107 0.69 -9.55 3.51
C GLU A 107 0.12 -8.85 4.75
N LYS A 108 -1.03 -8.18 4.62
CA LYS A 108 -1.74 -7.51 5.72
C LYS A 108 -2.19 -8.50 6.80
N LEU A 109 -2.71 -9.67 6.41
CA LEU A 109 -3.02 -10.74 7.37
C LEU A 109 -1.75 -11.17 8.11
N TYR A 110 -0.69 -11.52 7.39
CA TYR A 110 0.58 -11.97 7.97
C TYR A 110 1.26 -10.94 8.90
N ALA A 111 1.25 -9.67 8.52
CA ALA A 111 2.02 -8.62 9.20
C ALA A 111 1.32 -8.00 10.41
N LEU A 112 -0.01 -8.04 10.49
CA LEU A 112 -0.81 -7.30 11.48
C LEU A 112 -1.54 -8.19 12.50
N ASN A 113 -1.37 -9.51 12.48
CA ASN A 113 -2.12 -10.44 13.33
C ASN A 113 -1.17 -11.46 13.99
N THR A 114 -1.42 -11.84 15.24
CA THR A 114 -0.78 -13.01 15.86
C THR A 114 -1.33 -14.32 15.26
N PRO A 115 -0.72 -15.49 15.51
CA PRO A 115 -1.26 -16.78 15.07
C PRO A 115 -2.71 -17.02 15.56
N GLU A 116 -3.03 -16.61 16.78
CA GLU A 116 -4.37 -16.74 17.36
C GLU A 116 -5.38 -15.81 16.67
N GLU A 117 -5.00 -14.57 16.39
CA GLU A 117 -5.82 -13.61 15.65
C GLU A 117 -6.03 -14.05 14.19
N LEU A 118 -5.04 -14.70 13.57
CA LEU A 118 -5.15 -15.29 12.24
C LEU A 118 -6.20 -16.41 12.21
N ASP A 119 -6.25 -17.29 13.21
CA ASP A 119 -7.27 -18.34 13.30
C ASP A 119 -8.69 -17.75 13.38
N GLU A 120 -8.90 -16.69 14.17
CA GLU A 120 -10.18 -15.97 14.20
C GLU A 120 -10.52 -15.32 12.85
N LYS A 121 -9.55 -14.69 12.19
CA LYS A 121 -9.75 -14.09 10.86
C LYS A 121 -10.03 -15.15 9.79
N PHE A 122 -9.41 -16.32 9.85
CA PHE A 122 -9.72 -17.44 8.97
C PHE A 122 -11.12 -18.02 9.22
N GLN A 123 -11.61 -18.04 10.47
CA GLN A 123 -13.00 -18.41 10.75
C GLN A 123 -13.98 -17.39 10.13
N LYS A 124 -13.76 -16.08 10.30
CA LYS A 124 -14.59 -15.06 9.64
C LYS A 124 -14.57 -15.17 8.12
N LEU A 125 -13.43 -15.50 7.52
CA LEU A 125 -13.33 -15.73 6.08
C LEU A 125 -14.11 -16.95 5.59
N SER A 126 -14.28 -18.01 6.41
CA SER A 126 -15.09 -19.17 6.00
C SER A 126 -16.59 -18.90 6.00
N GLU A 127 -17.05 -17.81 6.63
CA GLU A 127 -18.46 -17.37 6.58
C GLU A 127 -18.83 -16.74 5.23
N VAL A 128 -17.85 -16.26 4.45
CA VAL A 128 -18.06 -15.48 3.21
C VAL A 128 -17.36 -16.02 1.97
N LEU A 129 -16.28 -16.79 2.12
CA LEU A 129 -15.58 -17.40 0.99
C LEU A 129 -16.06 -18.84 0.75
N PRO A 130 -16.21 -19.27 -0.51
CA PRO A 130 -16.30 -20.68 -0.85
C PRO A 130 -15.10 -21.46 -0.32
N ASP A 131 -15.33 -22.70 0.14
CA ASP A 131 -14.33 -23.64 0.64
C ASP A 131 -12.99 -23.66 -0.12
N THR A 132 -13.03 -23.57 -1.45
CA THR A 132 -11.85 -23.58 -2.32
C THR A 132 -11.03 -22.30 -2.16
N ALA A 133 -11.68 -21.13 -2.24
CA ALA A 133 -11.03 -19.84 -2.02
C ALA A 133 -10.53 -19.68 -0.58
N HIS A 134 -11.28 -20.17 0.42
CA HIS A 134 -10.85 -20.17 1.81
C HIS A 134 -9.53 -20.94 2.00
N ARG A 135 -9.47 -22.19 1.53
CA ARG A 135 -8.22 -22.99 1.56
C ARG A 135 -7.07 -22.32 0.81
N GLN A 136 -7.35 -21.67 -0.33
CA GLN A 136 -6.34 -20.92 -1.08
C GLN A 136 -5.77 -19.75 -0.26
N VAL A 137 -6.59 -18.97 0.46
CA VAL A 137 -6.09 -17.90 1.34
C VAL A 137 -5.21 -18.46 2.45
N VAL A 138 -5.64 -19.51 3.15
CA VAL A 138 -4.85 -20.15 4.22
C VAL A 138 -3.50 -20.65 3.71
N HIS A 139 -3.47 -21.31 2.55
CA HIS A 139 -2.23 -21.78 1.93
C HIS A 139 -1.31 -20.63 1.50
N LEU A 140 -1.87 -19.53 0.98
CA LEU A 140 -1.08 -18.37 0.56
C LEU A 140 -0.41 -17.66 1.74
N VAL A 141 -1.04 -17.60 2.92
CA VAL A 141 -0.42 -17.04 4.14
C VAL A 141 0.77 -17.90 4.59
N ASP A 142 0.64 -19.23 4.59
CA ASP A 142 1.74 -20.16 4.89
C ASP A 142 2.90 -20.06 3.87
N TYR A 143 2.59 -19.91 2.57
CA TYR A 143 3.61 -19.71 1.53
C TYR A 143 4.28 -18.34 1.66
N PHE A 144 3.53 -17.30 2.03
CA PHE A 144 4.06 -15.96 2.25
C PHE A 144 5.00 -15.89 3.46
N ASP A 145 4.65 -16.53 4.58
CA ASP A 145 5.52 -16.67 5.75
C ASP A 145 6.86 -17.37 5.41
N LYS A 146 6.81 -18.45 4.62
CA LYS A 146 8.02 -19.14 4.11
C LYS A 146 8.87 -18.23 3.23
N TYR A 147 8.24 -17.60 2.23
CA TYR A 147 8.91 -16.63 1.35
C TYR A 147 9.55 -15.48 2.15
N MET A 148 8.86 -14.93 3.16
CA MET A 148 9.36 -13.81 3.97
C MET A 148 10.55 -14.21 4.86
N ARG A 149 10.63 -15.46 5.34
CA ARG A 149 11.83 -15.97 6.02
C ARG A 149 12.99 -16.12 5.04
N ASP A 150 12.77 -16.82 3.95
CA ASP A 150 13.83 -17.15 2.99
C ASP A 150 14.37 -15.87 2.33
N SER A 151 13.49 -14.91 2.01
CA SER A 151 13.88 -13.58 1.53
C SER A 151 14.72 -12.80 2.54
N LYS A 152 14.40 -12.83 3.84
CA LYS A 152 15.20 -12.16 4.88
C LYS A 152 16.54 -12.86 5.15
N GLN A 153 16.62 -14.16 4.90
CA GLN A 153 17.85 -14.94 5.04
C GLN A 153 18.80 -14.73 3.85
N ILE A 154 18.26 -14.68 2.62
CA ILE A 154 19.05 -14.48 1.40
C ILE A 154 19.40 -13.00 1.20
N TYR A 155 18.52 -12.09 1.62
CA TYR A 155 18.69 -10.64 1.52
C TYR A 155 18.45 -9.97 2.89
N PRO A 156 19.46 -9.94 3.78
CA PRO A 156 19.34 -9.34 5.10
C PRO A 156 19.04 -7.83 5.01
N PRO A 157 18.10 -7.28 5.81
CA PRO A 157 17.76 -5.86 5.76
C PRO A 157 18.88 -4.93 6.27
N ASP A 158 19.82 -5.46 7.06
CA ASP A 158 20.98 -4.70 7.57
C ASP A 158 22.16 -4.66 6.58
N GLU A 159 22.05 -5.32 5.42
CA GLU A 159 23.06 -5.32 4.36
C GLU A 159 22.71 -4.27 3.30
N GLU A 160 23.56 -3.25 3.14
CA GLU A 160 23.37 -2.17 2.16
C GLU A 160 23.89 -2.61 0.78
N VAL A 161 23.08 -2.38 -0.27
CA VAL A 161 23.48 -2.61 -1.65
C VAL A 161 24.26 -1.39 -2.17
N GLU A 162 25.53 -1.57 -2.51
CA GLU A 162 26.44 -0.46 -2.85
C GLU A 162 26.36 -0.04 -4.33
N THR A 163 25.99 -0.96 -5.24
CA THR A 163 25.98 -0.72 -6.69
C THR A 163 24.63 -0.99 -7.37
N VAL A 164 24.43 -0.43 -8.56
CA VAL A 164 23.23 -0.65 -9.36
C VAL A 164 23.20 -2.08 -9.91
N GLU A 165 24.37 -2.63 -10.21
CA GLU A 165 24.59 -3.98 -10.71
C GLU A 165 24.19 -5.05 -9.67
N GLU A 166 24.56 -4.85 -8.40
CA GLU A 166 24.12 -5.69 -7.28
C GLU A 166 22.60 -5.59 -7.06
N ALA A 167 22.02 -4.39 -7.14
CA ALA A 167 20.58 -4.20 -7.01
C ALA A 167 19.80 -4.93 -8.13
N ILE A 168 20.31 -4.90 -9.36
CA ILE A 168 19.75 -5.66 -10.50
C ILE A 168 19.85 -7.17 -10.25
N ALA A 169 20.98 -7.65 -9.73
CA ALA A 169 21.16 -9.06 -9.38
C ALA A 169 20.22 -9.51 -8.25
N GLN A 170 20.04 -8.67 -7.22
CA GLN A 170 19.11 -8.91 -6.11
C GLN A 170 17.67 -8.99 -6.58
N ILE A 171 17.19 -8.05 -7.41
CA ILE A 171 15.82 -8.07 -7.93
C ILE A 171 15.56 -9.30 -8.81
N LYS A 172 16.56 -9.74 -9.59
CA LYS A 172 16.46 -11.01 -10.33
C LYS A 172 16.35 -12.21 -9.38
N GLY A 173 17.18 -12.29 -8.34
CA GLY A 173 17.12 -13.40 -7.39
C GLY A 173 15.85 -13.40 -6.53
N LEU A 174 15.28 -12.22 -6.24
CA LEU A 174 13.95 -12.08 -5.63
C LEU A 174 12.84 -12.61 -6.56
N HIS A 175 12.89 -12.32 -7.86
CA HIS A 175 11.97 -12.91 -8.84
C HIS A 175 12.07 -14.45 -8.85
N ASP A 176 13.29 -14.98 -8.95
CA ASP A 176 13.53 -16.43 -8.94
C ASP A 176 13.01 -17.08 -7.62
N LEU A 177 13.18 -16.40 -6.48
CA LEU A 177 12.63 -16.81 -5.18
C LEU A 177 11.09 -16.80 -5.17
N ARG A 178 10.45 -15.74 -5.70
CA ARG A 178 8.98 -15.64 -5.80
C ARG A 178 8.41 -16.77 -6.67
N VAL A 179 9.05 -17.06 -7.81
CA VAL A 179 8.67 -18.19 -8.67
C VAL A 179 8.84 -19.53 -7.95
N MET A 180 9.86 -19.70 -7.10
CA MET A 180 10.05 -20.92 -6.32
C MET A 180 8.95 -21.14 -5.26
N HIS A 181 8.50 -20.11 -4.56
CA HIS A 181 7.47 -20.23 -3.51
C HIS A 181 6.04 -20.27 -4.06
N PHE A 182 5.72 -19.44 -5.05
CA PHE A 182 4.34 -19.24 -5.51
C PHE A 182 4.05 -19.91 -6.87
N GLY A 183 5.08 -20.31 -7.62
CA GLY A 183 4.95 -20.71 -9.02
C GLY A 183 4.86 -19.50 -9.96
N ALA A 184 5.18 -19.71 -11.24
CA ALA A 184 5.33 -18.63 -12.21
C ALA A 184 4.07 -17.76 -12.40
N ASP A 185 2.89 -18.38 -12.48
CA ASP A 185 1.64 -17.65 -12.74
C ASP A 185 1.20 -16.80 -11.53
N VAL A 186 1.31 -17.33 -10.31
CA VAL A 186 0.95 -16.61 -9.08
C VAL A 186 1.97 -15.52 -8.79
N ALA A 187 3.28 -15.80 -8.91
CA ALA A 187 4.33 -14.80 -8.77
C ALA A 187 4.12 -13.63 -9.74
N LYS A 188 3.80 -13.92 -11.01
CA LYS A 188 3.45 -12.90 -12.00
C LYS A 188 2.19 -12.12 -11.60
N ALA A 189 1.12 -12.78 -11.17
CA ALA A 189 -0.12 -12.11 -10.74
C ALA A 189 0.09 -11.20 -9.52
N PHE A 190 1.03 -11.54 -8.64
CA PHE A 190 1.30 -10.85 -7.38
C PHE A 190 2.31 -9.70 -7.50
N PHE A 191 3.35 -9.86 -8.32
CA PHE A 191 4.54 -8.98 -8.29
C PHE A 191 4.89 -8.30 -9.63
N ALA A 192 4.22 -8.61 -10.75
CA ALA A 192 4.69 -8.17 -12.07
C ALA A 192 4.80 -6.64 -12.24
N GLU A 193 3.87 -5.86 -11.69
CA GLU A 193 3.93 -4.39 -11.80
C GLU A 193 4.99 -3.79 -10.85
N GLU A 194 5.15 -4.32 -9.63
CA GLU A 194 6.23 -3.95 -8.70
C GLU A 194 7.62 -4.23 -9.30
N GLU A 195 7.81 -5.42 -9.86
CA GLU A 195 9.08 -5.83 -10.47
C GLU A 195 9.41 -4.99 -11.70
N LYS A 196 8.43 -4.76 -12.57
CA LYS A 196 8.56 -3.89 -13.75
C LYS A 196 8.93 -2.45 -13.37
N LEU A 197 8.26 -1.88 -12.36
CA LEU A 197 8.56 -0.53 -11.86
C LEU A 197 9.99 -0.46 -11.29
N THR A 198 10.38 -1.47 -10.52
CA THR A 198 11.72 -1.54 -9.91
C THR A 198 12.81 -1.75 -10.95
N GLN A 199 12.58 -2.60 -11.96
CA GLN A 199 13.48 -2.81 -13.09
C GLN A 199 13.61 -1.56 -13.97
N GLN A 200 12.52 -0.82 -14.18
CA GLN A 200 12.53 0.50 -14.85
C GLN A 200 13.41 1.50 -14.09
N LEU A 201 13.23 1.61 -12.77
CA LEU A 201 14.02 2.50 -11.93
C LEU A 201 15.51 2.15 -11.96
N LEU A 202 15.86 0.87 -11.76
CA LEU A 202 17.25 0.39 -11.81
C LEU A 202 17.88 0.55 -13.20
N HIS A 203 17.11 0.39 -14.27
CA HIS A 203 17.58 0.67 -15.63
C HIS A 203 17.91 2.16 -15.82
N LEU A 204 17.04 3.07 -15.36
CA LEU A 204 17.33 4.50 -15.40
C LEU A 204 18.55 4.88 -14.52
N MET A 205 18.73 4.22 -13.37
CA MET A 205 19.93 4.37 -12.52
C MET A 205 21.22 3.90 -13.20
N SER A 206 21.17 2.85 -14.04
CA SER A 206 22.35 2.36 -14.77
C SER A 206 22.72 3.21 -16.00
N LEU A 207 21.79 4.04 -16.49
CA LEU A 207 22.03 5.02 -17.56
C LEU A 207 22.64 6.34 -17.05
N GLU A 208 22.69 6.57 -15.72
CA GLU A 208 23.31 7.75 -15.14
C GLU A 208 24.83 7.73 -15.35
N LYS A 209 25.34 8.80 -15.96
CA LYS A 209 26.73 8.96 -16.38
C LYS A 209 27.60 9.55 -15.27
N ASP A 210 27.02 10.27 -14.33
CA ASP A 210 27.74 10.81 -13.19
C ASP A 210 28.05 9.71 -12.16
N LYS A 211 29.31 9.28 -12.17
CA LYS A 211 29.82 8.22 -11.28
C LYS A 211 30.02 8.67 -9.83
N ASN A 212 29.95 9.97 -9.55
CA ASN A 212 30.18 10.49 -8.19
C ASN A 212 28.90 10.49 -7.34
N LEU A 213 27.74 10.23 -7.95
CA LEU A 213 26.47 10.16 -7.23
C LEU A 213 26.38 8.89 -6.39
N SER A 214 25.89 9.05 -5.17
CA SER A 214 25.42 7.96 -4.33
C SER A 214 24.22 7.22 -4.93
N MET A 215 23.98 5.99 -4.47
CA MET A 215 22.80 5.21 -4.87
C MET A 215 21.48 5.95 -4.64
N ALA A 216 21.36 6.71 -3.54
CA ALA A 216 20.18 7.50 -3.24
C ALA A 216 19.96 8.67 -4.24
N GLU A 217 21.02 9.36 -4.64
CA GLU A 217 20.94 10.42 -5.65
C GLU A 217 20.60 9.88 -7.04
N LYS A 218 21.17 8.73 -7.43
CA LYS A 218 20.81 8.02 -8.66
C LYS A 218 19.34 7.61 -8.66
N ALA A 219 18.86 7.01 -7.57
CA ALA A 219 17.46 6.61 -7.42
C ALA A 219 16.51 7.81 -7.51
N HIS A 220 16.84 8.93 -6.85
CA HIS A 220 16.04 10.15 -6.92
C HIS A 220 15.95 10.73 -8.35
N ARG A 221 17.08 10.81 -9.07
CA ARG A 221 17.09 11.25 -10.48
C ARG A 221 16.31 10.29 -11.38
N ALA A 222 16.49 8.98 -11.20
CA ALA A 222 15.75 7.96 -11.96
C ALA A 222 14.24 8.06 -11.73
N GLN A 223 13.79 8.31 -10.50
CA GLN A 223 12.38 8.55 -10.17
C GLN A 223 11.85 9.83 -10.81
N GLN A 224 12.61 10.93 -10.79
CA GLN A 224 12.24 12.17 -11.49
C GLN A 224 12.09 11.95 -13.00
N LEU A 225 13.00 11.20 -13.63
CA LEU A 225 12.92 10.86 -15.05
C LEU A 225 11.67 10.02 -15.36
N LEU A 226 11.37 9.03 -14.51
CA LEU A 226 10.19 8.17 -14.65
C LEU A 226 8.86 8.95 -14.52
N GLN A 227 8.80 9.92 -13.61
CA GLN A 227 7.62 10.76 -13.38
C GLN A 227 7.44 11.87 -14.44
N SER A 228 8.53 12.39 -15.01
CA SER A 228 8.50 13.51 -15.96
C SER A 228 8.42 13.10 -17.42
N ASN A 229 8.61 11.81 -17.75
CA ASN A 229 8.65 11.33 -19.12
C ASN A 229 8.05 9.92 -19.26
N GLU A 230 6.81 9.88 -19.76
CA GLU A 230 6.04 8.66 -20.04
C GLU A 230 6.72 7.76 -21.11
N GLU A 231 7.49 8.33 -22.03
CA GLU A 231 8.25 7.57 -23.03
C GLU A 231 9.47 6.87 -22.42
N LEU A 232 10.18 7.53 -21.49
CA LEU A 232 11.27 6.91 -20.71
C LEU A 232 10.74 5.76 -19.82
N ALA A 233 9.54 5.90 -19.26
CA ALA A 233 8.86 4.80 -18.56
C ALA A 233 8.57 3.59 -19.48
N ALA A 234 8.42 3.81 -20.78
CA ALA A 234 8.19 2.75 -21.77
C ALA A 234 9.49 2.11 -22.34
N ILE A 235 10.68 2.64 -22.05
CA ILE A 235 11.94 2.12 -22.64
C ILE A 235 12.29 0.72 -22.13
N TYR A 236 12.02 0.41 -20.86
CA TYR A 236 12.17 -0.95 -20.35
C TYR A 236 10.97 -1.81 -20.77
N ASN A 237 11.17 -2.62 -21.81
CA ASN A 237 10.26 -3.68 -22.21
C ASN A 237 11.00 -5.03 -22.10
N PRO A 238 10.71 -5.87 -21.08
CA PRO A 238 11.42 -7.14 -20.86
C PRO A 238 11.20 -8.18 -21.98
N ASN A 239 10.27 -7.94 -22.91
CA ASN A 239 10.01 -8.79 -24.07
C ASN A 239 10.66 -8.29 -25.37
N ARG A 240 11.40 -7.16 -25.33
CA ARG A 240 12.05 -6.59 -26.51
C ARG A 240 13.41 -7.28 -26.75
N LYS A 241 13.35 -8.40 -27.47
CA LYS A 241 14.53 -9.07 -28.06
C LYS A 241 15.13 -8.25 -29.21
#